data_AF-A0A090QKP5-F1
#
_entry.id   AF-A0A090QKP5-F1
#
_cell.length_a   1.000
_cell.length_b   1.000
_cell.length_c   1.000
_cell.angle_alpha   90.00
_cell.angle_beta   90.00
_cell.angle_gamma   90.00
#
_symmetry.space_group_name_H-M   'P 1'
#
loop_
_entity.id
_entity.type
_entity.pdbx_description
1 polymer ?
#
loop_
_entity_poly.entity_id
_entity_poly.type
_entity_poly.pdbx_seq_one_letter_code
_entity_poly.pdbx_strand_id
1 'polypeptide(L)'
;MPAMADVSIIIKEQGTIFLAGPPLVKAATGEVVTAEALGGAYVHCKTSGVADYFAQNEDHAIELARQAISSCGIDQSIAKPTAPTINTPKTTASTTSTPTNCLEPRYPADELLGIVGTDLRMPVNIREVIARIVDDSAFDEFKAMYGSSLVCGFASIGGHQVGIVGNNGILFSESAQKGAHFIEICCKRKTPLIFLQNITGFMVGSKYEAEALPSTAPKWSWPSHVRKCRNLP
;
A
#
# COMPACT_ATOMS: atom_id res chain seq x y z
N MET A 1 8.10 -7.97 -16.50
CA MET A 1 6.71 -7.55 -16.77
C MET A 1 6.15 -6.87 -15.53
N PRO A 2 6.17 -5.52 -15.44
CA PRO A 2 5.79 -4.79 -14.22
C PRO A 2 4.27 -4.75 -13.97
N ALA A 3 3.44 -4.73 -15.02
CA ALA A 3 1.99 -4.59 -14.88
C ALA A 3 1.27 -5.82 -14.30
N MET A 4 1.93 -6.98 -14.28
CA MET A 4 1.37 -8.23 -13.73
C MET A 4 1.97 -8.60 -12.36
N ALA A 5 2.88 -7.77 -11.84
CA ALA A 5 3.46 -7.97 -10.52
C ALA A 5 2.52 -7.40 -9.44
N ASP A 6 2.50 -8.00 -8.24
CA ASP A 6 1.75 -7.44 -7.11
C ASP A 6 2.36 -6.13 -6.59
N VAL A 7 3.68 -5.96 -6.74
CA VAL A 7 4.43 -4.74 -6.39
C VAL A 7 5.40 -4.39 -7.51
N SER A 8 5.36 -3.13 -7.95
CA SER A 8 6.21 -2.58 -9.00
C SER A 8 7.01 -1.37 -8.47
N ILE A 9 8.33 -1.46 -8.53
CA ILE A 9 9.27 -0.41 -8.10
C ILE A 9 9.96 0.12 -9.35
N ILE A 10 9.97 1.44 -9.53
CA ILE A 10 10.59 2.10 -10.69
C ILE A 10 11.62 3.14 -10.24
N ILE A 11 12.76 3.18 -10.91
CA ILE A 11 13.86 4.09 -10.62
C ILE A 11 13.70 5.36 -11.45
N LYS A 12 13.88 6.52 -10.80
CA LYS A 12 13.86 7.85 -11.42
C LYS A 12 14.82 7.93 -12.61
N GLU A 13 14.36 8.50 -13.73
CA GLU A 13 15.17 8.81 -14.92
C GLU A 13 15.90 7.61 -15.58
N GLN A 14 15.67 6.38 -15.10
CA GLN A 14 16.23 5.16 -15.65
C GLN A 14 15.14 4.15 -16.05
N GLY A 15 14.08 4.05 -15.24
CA GLY A 15 12.97 3.15 -15.51
C GLY A 15 11.93 3.79 -16.42
N THR A 16 11.68 3.17 -17.57
CA THR A 16 10.59 3.55 -18.48
C THR A 16 9.70 2.36 -18.80
N ILE A 17 8.38 2.54 -18.76
CA ILE A 17 7.40 1.51 -19.10
C ILE A 17 6.44 2.08 -20.16
N PHE A 18 6.25 1.38 -21.27
CA PHE A 18 5.27 1.76 -22.29
C PHE A 18 4.91 0.56 -23.15
N LEU A 19 3.70 0.57 -23.71
CA LEU A 19 3.26 -0.43 -24.68
C LEU A 19 3.90 -0.19 -26.06
N ALA A 20 4.07 1.08 -26.43
CA ALA A 20 4.66 1.53 -27.68
C ALA A 20 5.73 2.57 -27.38
N GLY A 21 6.95 2.37 -27.86
CA GLY A 21 8.05 3.32 -27.64
C GLY A 21 7.87 4.62 -28.44
N PRO A 22 8.61 5.69 -28.09
CA PRO A 22 8.51 6.98 -28.77
C PRO A 22 8.63 6.93 -30.31
N PRO A 23 9.50 6.08 -30.92
CA PRO A 23 9.55 5.98 -32.38
C PRO A 23 8.24 5.48 -33.00
N LEU A 24 7.54 4.55 -32.31
CA LEU A 24 6.28 3.99 -32.79
C LEU A 24 5.12 4.97 -32.60
N VAL A 25 5.10 5.69 -31.48
CA VAL A 25 4.11 6.76 -31.22
C VAL A 25 4.25 7.85 -32.27
N LYS A 26 5.47 8.30 -32.55
CA LYS A 26 5.72 9.28 -33.62
C LYS A 26 5.26 8.79 -35.00
N ALA A 27 5.47 7.52 -35.31
CA ALA A 27 5.03 6.95 -36.58
C ALA A 27 3.49 6.82 -36.68
N ALA A 28 2.81 6.54 -35.58
CA ALA A 28 1.36 6.28 -35.56
C ALA A 28 0.51 7.55 -35.37
N THR A 29 0.90 8.45 -34.46
CA THR A 29 0.13 9.65 -34.11
C THR A 29 0.79 10.94 -34.56
N GLY A 30 2.06 10.90 -34.97
CA GLY A 30 2.84 12.10 -35.30
C GLY A 30 3.38 12.85 -34.08
N GLU A 31 3.07 12.38 -32.86
CA GLU A 31 3.46 13.05 -31.62
C GLU A 31 4.96 12.83 -31.32
N VAL A 32 5.67 13.92 -31.00
CA VAL A 32 7.10 13.87 -30.62
C VAL A 32 7.21 14.03 -29.11
N VAL A 33 7.34 12.89 -28.42
CA VAL A 33 7.49 12.81 -26.96
C VAL A 33 8.79 12.09 -26.59
N THR A 34 9.38 12.46 -25.46
CA THR A 34 10.55 11.77 -24.91
C THR A 34 10.11 10.50 -24.18
N ALA A 35 11.03 9.53 -24.02
CA ALA A 35 10.72 8.30 -23.29
C ALA A 35 10.28 8.56 -21.83
N GLU A 36 10.92 9.52 -21.16
CA GLU A 36 10.59 9.90 -19.78
C GLU A 36 9.22 10.58 -19.67
N ALA A 37 8.87 11.45 -20.63
CA ALA A 37 7.56 12.10 -20.66
C ALA A 37 6.42 11.12 -21.00
N LEU A 38 6.72 10.10 -21.82
CA LEU A 38 5.73 9.10 -22.23
C LEU A 38 5.45 8.05 -21.14
N GLY A 39 6.50 7.59 -20.45
CA GLY A 39 6.39 6.43 -19.55
C GLY A 39 7.47 6.39 -18.48
N GLY A 40 7.98 7.54 -18.04
CA GLY A 40 8.95 7.62 -16.97
C GLY A 40 8.38 7.28 -15.59
N ALA A 41 9.27 7.20 -14.62
CA ALA A 41 8.94 6.90 -13.22
C ALA A 41 7.86 7.84 -12.65
N TYR A 42 7.97 9.15 -12.94
CA TYR A 42 7.03 10.14 -12.44
C TYR A 42 5.61 9.94 -12.97
N VAL A 43 5.48 9.66 -14.27
CA VAL A 43 4.19 9.43 -14.93
C VAL A 43 3.49 8.23 -14.30
N HIS A 44 4.23 7.15 -14.06
CA HIS A 44 3.65 5.91 -13.52
C HIS A 44 3.37 5.93 -12.03
N CYS A 45 4.16 6.65 -11.23
CA CYS A 45 3.93 6.76 -9.79
C CYS A 45 2.91 7.83 -9.41
N LYS A 46 2.76 8.91 -10.21
CA LYS A 46 1.87 10.02 -9.87
C LYS A 46 0.56 10.02 -10.65
N THR A 47 0.61 9.73 -11.94
CA THR A 47 -0.54 9.92 -12.84
C THR A 47 -1.22 8.60 -13.18
N SER A 48 -0.48 7.62 -13.71
CA SER A 48 -1.10 6.39 -14.21
C SER A 48 -1.32 5.33 -13.12
N GLY A 49 -0.60 5.43 -11.99
CA GLY A 49 -0.69 4.46 -10.88
C GLY A 49 -0.24 3.04 -11.25
N VAL A 50 0.59 2.86 -12.29
CA VAL A 50 1.11 1.55 -12.73
C VAL A 50 2.30 1.10 -11.89
N ALA A 51 3.08 2.05 -11.38
CA ALA A 51 4.16 1.78 -10.45
C ALA A 51 3.73 2.15 -9.03
N ASP A 52 4.12 1.32 -8.06
CA ASP A 52 3.69 1.47 -6.67
C ASP A 52 4.70 2.31 -5.86
N TYR A 53 6.00 2.09 -6.12
CA TYR A 53 7.08 2.75 -5.40
C TYR A 53 8.01 3.50 -6.33
N PHE A 54 8.37 4.70 -5.90
CA PHE A 54 9.28 5.59 -6.59
C PHE A 54 10.66 5.53 -5.93
N ALA A 55 11.63 4.92 -6.61
CA ALA A 55 13.02 4.85 -6.15
C ALA A 55 13.83 6.00 -6.75
N GLN A 56 14.71 6.59 -5.93
CA GLN A 56 15.59 7.67 -6.38
C GLN A 56 16.83 7.13 -7.10
N ASN A 57 17.38 6.02 -6.62
CA ASN A 57 18.59 5.36 -7.11
C ASN A 57 18.40 3.83 -7.02
N GLU A 58 19.31 3.08 -7.63
CA GLU A 58 19.32 1.60 -7.59
C GLU A 58 19.37 1.05 -6.15
N ASP A 59 20.25 1.59 -5.30
CA ASP A 59 20.36 1.16 -3.90
C ASP A 59 19.05 1.34 -3.13
N HIS A 60 18.34 2.45 -3.38
CA HIS A 60 17.04 2.72 -2.78
C HIS A 60 15.98 1.75 -3.33
N ALA A 61 16.03 1.40 -4.61
CA ALA A 61 15.12 0.42 -5.19
C ALA A 61 15.29 -0.97 -4.55
N ILE A 62 16.54 -1.37 -4.28
CA ILE A 62 16.84 -2.63 -3.60
C ILE A 62 16.31 -2.60 -2.17
N GLU A 63 16.49 -1.49 -1.45
CA GLU A 63 15.95 -1.34 -0.09
C GLU A 63 14.42 -1.47 -0.08
N LEU A 64 13.73 -0.76 -0.98
CA LEU A 64 12.27 -0.87 -1.14
C LEU A 64 11.83 -2.29 -1.51
N ALA A 65 12.61 -2.99 -2.34
CA ALA A 65 12.33 -4.38 -2.68
C ALA A 65 12.45 -5.31 -1.46
N ARG A 66 13.47 -5.11 -0.62
CA ARG A 66 13.64 -5.86 0.63
C ARG A 66 12.49 -5.58 1.59
N GLN A 67 12.07 -4.32 1.72
CA GLN A 67 10.93 -3.91 2.54
C GLN A 67 9.63 -4.56 2.04
N ALA A 68 9.35 -4.48 0.74
CA ALA A 68 8.18 -5.11 0.13
C ALA A 68 8.16 -6.63 0.36
N ILE A 69 9.29 -7.32 0.26
CA ILE A 69 9.40 -8.75 0.56
C ILE A 69 9.17 -9.03 2.05
N SER A 70 9.70 -8.20 2.95
CA SER A 70 9.48 -8.36 4.39
C SER A 70 8.00 -8.26 4.76
N SER A 71 7.26 -7.36 4.11
CA SER A 71 5.81 -7.17 4.28
C SER A 71 4.95 -8.32 3.74
N CYS A 72 5.50 -9.19 2.89
CA CYS A 72 4.75 -10.32 2.31
C CYS A 72 4.40 -11.41 3.34
N GLY A 73 4.99 -11.37 4.54
CA GLY A 73 4.70 -12.34 5.59
C GLY A 73 5.01 -13.77 5.14
N ILE A 74 6.05 -13.95 4.30
CA ILE A 74 6.52 -15.28 3.91
C ILE A 74 6.88 -16.00 5.19
N ASP A 75 6.14 -17.08 5.46
CA ASP A 75 6.34 -17.89 6.64
C ASP A 75 7.79 -18.33 6.70
N GLN A 76 8.54 -17.78 7.67
CA GLN A 76 9.95 -18.09 7.87
C GLN A 76 10.17 -19.58 8.18
N SER A 77 9.10 -20.33 8.44
CA SER A 77 9.13 -21.79 8.55
C SER A 77 9.53 -22.50 7.24
N ILE A 78 9.26 -21.90 6.08
CA ILE A 78 9.59 -22.48 4.75
C ILE A 78 11.01 -22.08 4.32
N ALA A 79 11.50 -20.93 4.79
CA ALA A 79 12.75 -20.33 4.33
C ALA A 79 14.01 -20.86 5.02
N LYS A 80 13.91 -21.71 6.06
CA LYS A 80 15.09 -22.29 6.70
C LYS A 80 15.53 -23.52 5.90
N PRO A 81 16.70 -23.53 5.23
CA PRO A 81 17.25 -24.76 4.69
C PRO A 81 17.49 -25.68 5.86
N THR A 82 16.82 -26.83 5.86
CA THR A 82 16.96 -27.88 6.86
C THR A 82 18.38 -28.46 6.78
N ALA A 83 19.35 -27.83 7.45
CA ALA A 83 20.56 -28.52 7.82
C ALA A 83 20.16 -29.59 8.86
N PRO A 84 20.46 -30.89 8.63
CA PRO A 84 20.01 -31.95 9.52
C PRO A 84 20.82 -31.87 10.82
N THR A 85 20.27 -31.24 11.85
CA THR A 85 20.84 -31.32 13.20
C THR A 85 20.00 -32.27 14.04
N ILE A 86 20.72 -33.25 14.56
CA ILE A 86 20.31 -34.46 15.27
C ILE A 86 19.45 -34.14 16.50
N ASN A 87 18.30 -34.82 16.57
CA ASN A 87 17.53 -35.28 17.73
C ASN A 87 17.70 -34.54 19.07
N THR A 88 16.76 -33.63 19.36
CA THR A 88 16.25 -33.40 20.73
C THR A 88 14.71 -33.39 20.70
N PRO A 89 14.03 -34.02 21.67
CA PRO A 89 12.60 -34.24 21.62
C PRO A 89 11.81 -32.93 21.66
N LYS A 90 10.95 -32.72 20.65
CA LYS A 90 9.96 -31.65 20.60
C LYS A 90 8.90 -31.89 21.67
N THR A 91 9.01 -31.20 22.80
CA THR A 91 7.87 -30.98 23.69
C THR A 91 6.89 -30.04 23.01
N THR A 92 5.69 -30.56 22.75
CA THR A 92 4.46 -29.83 22.43
C THR A 92 4.14 -28.83 23.53
N ALA A 93 4.65 -27.62 23.40
CA ALA A 93 4.11 -26.43 24.04
C ALA A 93 3.53 -25.56 22.92
N SER A 94 2.20 -25.44 22.91
CA SER A 94 1.47 -24.35 22.27
C SER A 94 1.98 -23.05 22.89
N THR A 95 3.10 -22.57 22.36
CA THR A 95 3.76 -21.37 22.84
C THR A 95 3.10 -20.24 22.08
N THR A 96 2.21 -19.52 22.76
CA THR A 96 1.75 -18.19 22.37
C THR A 96 2.97 -17.41 21.89
N SER A 97 3.09 -17.24 20.58
CA SER A 97 4.15 -16.48 19.95
C SER A 97 4.00 -15.03 20.39
N THR A 98 4.61 -14.66 21.51
CA THR A 98 4.88 -13.26 21.81
C THR A 98 5.77 -12.77 20.68
N PRO A 99 5.30 -11.85 19.82
CA PRO A 99 6.10 -11.41 18.71
C PRO A 99 7.32 -10.68 19.28
N THR A 100 8.50 -11.20 18.96
CA THR A 100 9.78 -10.87 19.60
C THR A 100 10.24 -9.42 19.39
N ASN A 101 9.53 -8.63 18.56
CA ASN A 101 9.90 -7.27 18.15
C ASN A 101 8.75 -6.27 18.33
N CYS A 102 8.11 -6.24 19.50
CA CYS A 102 7.20 -5.16 19.85
C CYS A 102 8.02 -3.94 20.29
N LEU A 103 8.27 -3.00 19.38
CA LEU A 103 8.90 -1.72 19.68
C LEU A 103 7.82 -0.67 19.93
N GLU A 104 7.95 0.12 21.00
CA GLU A 104 7.03 1.21 21.25
C GLU A 104 7.11 2.25 20.11
N PRO A 105 6.00 2.96 19.80
CA PRO A 105 6.02 4.07 18.88
C PRO A 105 7.04 5.14 19.32
N ARG A 106 7.70 5.80 18.37
CA ARG A 106 8.70 6.84 18.70
C ARG A 106 8.09 8.10 19.31
N TYR A 107 6.79 8.30 19.11
CA TYR A 107 6.05 9.47 19.57
C TYR A 107 5.05 9.07 20.65
N PRO A 108 4.87 9.89 21.70
CA PRO A 108 3.95 9.59 22.79
C PRO A 108 2.49 9.63 22.30
N ALA A 109 1.66 8.73 22.83
CA ALA A 109 0.25 8.64 22.49
C ALA A 109 -0.55 9.90 22.89
N ASP A 110 -0.12 10.61 23.94
CA ASP A 110 -0.79 11.80 24.46
C ASP A 110 -0.85 12.95 23.43
N GLU A 111 0.11 13.01 22.50
CA GLU A 111 0.13 13.99 21.42
C GLU A 111 -0.99 13.79 20.39
N LEU A 112 -1.66 12.62 20.37
CA LEU A 112 -2.83 12.39 19.51
C LEU A 112 -3.94 13.40 19.76
N LEU A 113 -4.11 13.83 21.02
CA LEU A 113 -5.09 14.85 21.40
C LEU A 113 -4.76 16.23 20.83
N GLY A 114 -3.49 16.51 20.58
CA GLY A 114 -3.04 17.77 19.97
C GLY A 114 -3.12 17.79 18.44
N ILE A 115 -3.14 16.61 17.81
CA ILE A 115 -3.23 16.47 16.34
C ILE A 115 -4.66 16.76 15.85
N VAL A 116 -5.65 16.30 16.59
CA VAL A 116 -7.06 16.57 16.29
C VAL A 116 -7.39 17.96 16.82
N GLY A 117 -7.30 18.96 15.95
CA GLY A 117 -7.65 20.33 16.29
C GLY A 117 -9.10 20.47 16.77
N THR A 118 -9.39 21.57 17.47
CA THR A 118 -10.75 21.88 17.94
C THR A 118 -11.73 22.18 16.80
N ASP A 119 -11.21 22.57 15.62
CA ASP A 119 -12.01 22.80 14.42
C ASP A 119 -12.09 21.53 13.56
N LEU A 120 -13.27 20.91 13.54
CA LEU A 120 -13.57 19.70 12.76
C LEU A 120 -13.46 19.90 11.24
N ARG A 121 -13.37 21.16 10.76
CA ARG A 121 -13.18 21.45 9.33
C ARG A 121 -11.72 21.41 8.89
N MET A 122 -10.77 21.48 9.83
CA MET A 122 -9.37 21.43 9.49
C MET A 122 -8.96 19.99 9.12
N PRO A 123 -8.29 19.79 7.97
CA PRO A 123 -7.80 18.48 7.60
C PRO A 123 -6.71 18.03 8.58
N VAL A 124 -6.86 16.81 9.09
CA VAL A 124 -5.87 16.17 9.94
C VAL A 124 -4.93 15.35 9.08
N ASN A 125 -3.61 15.50 9.26
CA ASN A 125 -2.64 14.65 8.60
C ASN A 125 -2.67 13.25 9.21
N ILE A 126 -3.26 12.29 8.49
CA ILE A 126 -3.43 10.92 9.01
C ILE A 126 -2.09 10.21 9.27
N ARG A 127 -1.00 10.62 8.60
CA ARG A 127 0.34 10.03 8.82
C ARG A 127 0.84 10.25 10.24
N GLU A 128 0.53 11.40 10.83
CA GLU A 128 0.89 11.71 12.23
C GLU A 128 0.17 10.80 13.23
N VAL A 129 -1.08 10.45 12.92
CA VAL A 129 -1.87 9.50 13.72
C VAL A 129 -1.28 8.09 13.58
N ILE A 130 -0.97 7.67 12.35
CA ILE A 130 -0.37 6.36 12.08
C ILE A 130 0.97 6.21 12.81
N ALA A 131 1.85 7.22 12.76
CA ALA A 131 3.17 7.20 13.39
C ALA A 131 3.13 6.96 14.91
N ARG A 132 2.02 7.30 15.58
CA ARG A 132 1.81 7.11 17.02
C ARG A 132 1.14 5.80 17.39
N ILE A 133 0.58 5.09 16.40
CA ILE A 133 -0.12 3.82 16.60
C ILE A 133 0.80 2.63 16.27
N VAL A 134 1.68 2.79 15.27
CA VAL A 134 2.51 1.70 14.75
C VAL A 134 3.84 1.57 15.49
N ASP A 135 4.33 0.33 15.57
CA ASP A 135 5.60 -0.01 16.22
C ASP A 135 6.77 0.70 15.52
N ASP A 136 7.72 1.24 16.30
CA ASP A 136 8.86 2.06 15.85
C ASP A 136 8.48 3.25 14.94
N SER A 137 7.20 3.64 14.89
CA SER A 137 6.67 4.59 13.91
C SER A 137 7.00 4.20 12.45
N ALA A 138 7.26 2.91 12.20
CA ALA A 138 7.65 2.38 10.90
C ALA A 138 6.39 2.13 10.05
N PHE A 139 6.28 2.87 8.94
CA PHE A 139 5.16 2.78 8.03
C PHE A 139 5.66 2.69 6.58
N ASP A 140 5.37 1.56 5.93
CA ASP A 140 5.65 1.34 4.51
C ASP A 140 4.44 1.81 3.69
N GLU A 141 4.52 3.03 3.17
CA GLU A 141 3.44 3.66 2.43
C GLU A 141 3.33 3.10 1.00
N PHE A 142 2.22 2.44 0.73
CA PHE A 142 1.87 1.95 -0.60
C PHE A 142 1.39 3.11 -1.49
N LYS A 143 1.94 3.24 -2.70
CA LYS A 143 1.54 4.27 -3.67
C LYS A 143 1.55 5.68 -3.07
N ALA A 144 2.64 6.08 -2.41
CA ALA A 144 2.73 7.38 -1.74
C ALA A 144 2.43 8.59 -2.64
N MET A 145 2.77 8.50 -3.94
CA MET A 145 2.60 9.58 -4.92
C MET A 145 1.25 9.56 -5.67
N TYR A 146 0.48 8.48 -5.56
CA TYR A 146 -0.80 8.29 -6.25
C TYR A 146 -1.96 8.31 -5.26
N GLY A 147 -3.03 9.05 -5.56
CA GLY A 147 -4.22 9.11 -4.69
C GLY A 147 -3.90 9.55 -3.25
N SER A 148 -3.24 10.70 -3.08
CA SER A 148 -2.75 11.19 -1.79
C SER A 148 -3.83 11.49 -0.73
N SER A 149 -5.11 11.50 -1.11
CA SER A 149 -6.23 11.64 -0.17
C SER A 149 -6.59 10.33 0.53
N LEU A 150 -6.05 9.19 0.09
CA LEU A 150 -6.09 7.92 0.80
C LEU A 150 -4.67 7.40 1.04
N VAL A 151 -4.28 7.33 2.30
CA VAL A 151 -3.02 6.74 2.73
C VAL A 151 -3.24 5.26 2.95
N CYS A 152 -2.48 4.42 2.25
CA CYS A 152 -2.48 2.98 2.42
C CYS A 152 -1.06 2.53 2.72
N GLY A 153 -0.87 1.53 3.56
CA GLY A 153 0.46 1.01 3.81
C GLY A 153 0.50 -0.12 4.81
N PHE A 154 1.66 -0.76 4.88
CA PHE A 154 1.94 -1.86 5.79
C PHE A 154 2.65 -1.34 7.02
N ALA A 155 2.28 -1.87 8.18
CA ALA A 155 2.94 -1.58 9.46
C ALA A 155 2.89 -2.81 10.37
N SER A 156 3.58 -2.73 11.51
CA SER A 156 3.42 -3.69 12.61
C SER A 156 2.82 -2.98 13.82
N ILE A 157 1.89 -3.66 14.50
CA ILE A 157 1.33 -3.20 15.77
C ILE A 157 1.40 -4.36 16.75
N GLY A 158 2.07 -4.15 17.88
CA GLY A 158 2.27 -5.21 18.86
C GLY A 158 2.93 -6.43 18.24
N GLY A 159 3.85 -6.21 17.28
CA GLY A 159 4.56 -7.24 16.51
C GLY A 159 3.72 -8.05 15.52
N HIS A 160 2.47 -7.65 15.26
CA HIS A 160 1.62 -8.25 14.22
C HIS A 160 1.61 -7.37 12.97
N GLN A 161 1.85 -7.98 11.81
CA GLN A 161 1.75 -7.27 10.53
C GLN A 161 0.29 -6.86 10.28
N VAL A 162 0.06 -5.58 10.01
CA VAL A 162 -1.24 -4.99 9.71
C VAL A 162 -1.16 -4.18 8.41
N GLY A 163 -2.27 -4.13 7.68
CA GLY A 163 -2.49 -3.19 6.58
C GLY A 163 -3.36 -2.04 7.07
N ILE A 164 -2.90 -0.81 6.91
CA ILE A 164 -3.60 0.40 7.35
C ILE A 164 -4.14 1.13 6.12
N VAL A 165 -5.41 1.52 6.19
CA VAL A 165 -6.08 2.38 5.22
C VAL A 165 -6.64 3.59 5.95
N GLY A 166 -6.07 4.76 5.69
CA GLY A 166 -6.40 6.00 6.37
C GLY A 166 -6.83 7.10 5.41
N ASN A 167 -7.95 7.77 5.72
CA ASN A 167 -8.44 8.89 4.94
C ASN A 167 -7.70 10.18 5.32
N ASN A 168 -7.23 10.90 4.30
CA ASN A 168 -6.53 12.18 4.43
C ASN A 168 -7.24 13.27 3.61
N GLY A 169 -8.57 13.21 3.54
CA GLY A 169 -9.42 14.14 2.79
C GLY A 169 -10.52 13.47 1.98
N ILE A 170 -10.95 14.15 0.91
CA ILE A 170 -12.03 13.73 0.01
C ILE A 170 -11.57 12.56 -0.85
N LEU A 171 -12.44 11.57 -1.05
CA LEU A 171 -12.13 10.45 -1.93
C LEU A 171 -12.36 10.79 -3.40
N PHE A 172 -11.31 10.57 -4.20
CA PHE A 172 -11.34 10.58 -5.66
C PHE A 172 -11.29 9.16 -6.23
N SER A 173 -11.57 9.00 -7.52
CA SER A 173 -11.59 7.70 -8.21
C SER A 173 -10.24 6.97 -8.10
N GLU A 174 -9.14 7.71 -8.24
CA GLU A 174 -7.77 7.21 -8.13
C GLU A 174 -7.49 6.64 -6.74
N SER A 175 -7.99 7.32 -5.71
CA SER A 175 -7.83 6.91 -4.31
C SER A 175 -8.66 5.66 -4.00
N ALA A 176 -9.85 5.54 -4.58
CA ALA A 176 -10.67 4.32 -4.47
C ALA A 176 -10.01 3.12 -5.15
N GLN A 177 -9.42 3.31 -6.34
CA GLN A 177 -8.67 2.27 -7.04
C GLN A 177 -7.43 1.83 -6.25
N LYS A 178 -6.69 2.78 -5.66
CA LYS A 178 -5.56 2.51 -4.76
C LYS A 178 -6.00 1.67 -3.56
N GLY A 179 -7.08 2.08 -2.89
CA GLY A 179 -7.64 1.36 -1.74
C GLY A 179 -8.08 -0.06 -2.11
N ALA A 180 -8.79 -0.23 -3.23
CA ALA A 180 -9.22 -1.53 -3.70
C ALA A 180 -8.02 -2.47 -3.99
N HIS A 181 -7.00 -1.98 -4.70
CA HIS A 181 -5.80 -2.77 -5.00
C HIS A 181 -5.07 -3.18 -3.71
N PHE A 182 -4.92 -2.25 -2.76
CA PHE A 182 -4.28 -2.54 -1.48
C PHE A 182 -5.03 -3.59 -0.67
N ILE A 183 -6.36 -3.48 -0.58
CA ILE A 183 -7.20 -4.48 0.10
C ILE A 183 -7.09 -5.85 -0.58
N GLU A 184 -7.05 -5.91 -1.92
CA GLU A 184 -6.84 -7.15 -2.66
C GLU A 184 -5.49 -7.81 -2.26
N ILE A 185 -4.41 -7.03 -2.16
CA ILE A 185 -3.10 -7.51 -1.69
C ILE A 185 -3.17 -8.02 -0.24
N CYS A 186 -3.76 -7.25 0.68
CA CYS A 186 -3.89 -7.66 2.08
C CYS A 186 -4.75 -8.94 2.23
N CYS A 187 -5.83 -9.07 1.45
CA CYS A 187 -6.67 -10.26 1.43
C CYS A 187 -5.88 -11.49 0.93
N LYS A 188 -5.08 -11.35 -0.14
CA LYS A 188 -4.22 -12.43 -0.64
C LYS A 188 -3.19 -12.86 0.41
N ARG A 189 -2.60 -11.90 1.12
CA ARG A 189 -1.58 -12.13 2.17
C ARG A 189 -2.16 -12.52 3.54
N LYS A 190 -3.49 -12.53 3.69
CA LYS A 190 -4.18 -12.74 4.98
C LYS A 190 -3.74 -11.77 6.08
N THR A 191 -3.39 -10.55 5.70
CA THR A 191 -2.99 -9.50 6.64
C THR A 191 -4.24 -8.80 7.21
N PRO A 192 -4.35 -8.64 8.54
CA PRO A 192 -5.45 -7.88 9.15
C PRO A 192 -5.46 -6.43 8.67
N LEU A 193 -6.67 -5.88 8.50
CA LEU A 193 -6.88 -4.52 8.01
C LEU A 193 -7.37 -3.59 9.12
N ILE A 194 -6.81 -2.38 9.17
CA ILE A 194 -7.22 -1.30 10.07
C ILE A 194 -7.65 -0.11 9.22
N PHE A 195 -8.86 0.37 9.47
CA PHE A 195 -9.42 1.53 8.78
C PHE A 195 -9.45 2.73 9.71
N LEU A 196 -8.72 3.80 9.35
CA LEU A 196 -8.77 5.08 10.03
C LEU A 196 -9.70 6.02 9.25
N GLN A 197 -10.96 6.03 9.65
CA GLN A 197 -12.01 6.81 8.97
C GLN A 197 -12.01 8.26 9.44
N ASN A 198 -11.64 9.15 8.52
CA ASN A 198 -11.83 10.59 8.62
C ASN A 198 -12.36 11.12 7.29
N ILE A 199 -13.62 10.80 6.98
CA ILE A 199 -14.23 11.12 5.68
C ILE A 199 -15.38 12.11 5.83
N THR A 200 -15.35 13.16 5.00
CA THR A 200 -16.42 14.17 4.89
C THR A 200 -17.38 13.87 3.73
N GLY A 201 -16.97 13.04 2.76
CA GLY A 201 -17.78 12.58 1.63
C GLY A 201 -16.94 12.16 0.41
N PHE A 202 -17.62 11.92 -0.71
CA PHE A 202 -17.01 11.71 -2.04
C PHE A 202 -17.06 13.00 -2.85
N MET A 203 -16.13 13.17 -3.80
CA MET A 203 -16.17 14.30 -4.72
C MET A 203 -17.40 14.21 -5.63
N VAL A 204 -18.22 15.26 -5.67
CA VAL A 204 -19.42 15.35 -6.53
C VAL A 204 -19.13 16.34 -7.67
N GLY A 205 -19.54 15.98 -8.89
CA GLY A 205 -19.43 16.86 -10.06
C GLY A 205 -19.58 16.10 -11.37
N SER A 206 -20.13 16.73 -12.40
CA SER A 206 -20.47 16.07 -13.68
C SER A 206 -19.30 15.34 -14.33
N LYS A 207 -18.07 15.87 -14.20
CA LYS A 207 -16.85 15.21 -14.70
C LYS A 207 -16.52 13.94 -13.92
N TYR A 208 -16.63 13.98 -12.58
CA TYR A 208 -16.37 12.84 -11.72
C TYR A 208 -17.47 11.78 -11.79
N GLU A 209 -18.72 12.19 -12.06
CA GLU A 209 -19.82 11.26 -12.35
C GLU A 209 -19.69 10.63 -13.73
N ALA A 210 -19.21 11.36 -14.74
CA ALA A 210 -18.95 10.83 -16.07
C ALA A 210 -17.75 9.87 -16.11
N GLU A 211 -16.70 10.16 -15.32
CA GLU A 211 -15.56 9.26 -15.12
C GLU A 211 -15.91 8.09 -14.17
N ALA A 212 -16.87 8.28 -13.26
CA ALA A 212 -17.53 7.22 -12.51
C ALA A 212 -18.54 6.47 -13.39
N LEU A 213 -18.06 5.87 -14.48
CA LEU A 213 -18.82 4.83 -15.16
C LEU A 213 -19.15 3.73 -14.12
N PRO A 214 -20.39 3.22 -14.08
CA PRO A 214 -20.91 2.32 -13.02
C PRO A 214 -20.19 0.96 -12.89
N SER A 215 -19.07 0.74 -13.59
CA SER A 215 -18.22 -0.45 -13.49
C SER A 215 -17.07 -0.33 -12.48
N THR A 216 -16.64 0.89 -12.10
CA THR A 216 -15.59 1.11 -11.09
C THR A 216 -16.15 1.40 -9.70
N ALA A 217 -17.42 1.78 -9.61
CA ALA A 217 -18.09 2.18 -8.38
C ALA A 217 -18.47 1.05 -7.39
N PRO A 218 -18.58 -0.25 -7.72
CA PRO A 218 -18.88 -1.28 -6.71
C PRO A 218 -17.68 -2.15 -6.31
N LYS A 219 -16.43 -1.65 -6.43
CA LYS A 219 -15.28 -2.33 -5.80
C LYS A 219 -15.08 -1.95 -4.33
N TRP A 220 -15.52 -0.76 -3.92
CA TRP A 220 -15.37 -0.25 -2.56
C TRP A 220 -16.58 -0.54 -1.66
N SER A 221 -17.78 -0.70 -2.23
CA SER A 221 -18.94 -1.18 -1.49
C SER A 221 -18.70 -2.64 -1.10
N TRP A 222 -18.41 -2.86 0.18
CA TRP A 222 -18.26 -4.14 0.86
C TRP A 222 -18.83 -5.34 0.08
N PRO A 223 -18.01 -6.31 -0.36
CA PRO A 223 -18.54 -7.52 -0.95
C PRO A 223 -19.34 -8.26 0.13
N SER A 224 -20.62 -8.48 -0.13
CA SER A 224 -21.49 -9.44 0.57
C SER A 224 -20.94 -10.88 0.61
N HIS A 225 -19.72 -11.11 0.11
CA HIS A 225 -19.00 -12.37 -0.01
C HIS A 225 -18.09 -12.71 1.18
N VAL A 226 -17.98 -11.86 2.21
CA VAL A 226 -17.29 -12.21 3.48
C VAL A 226 -17.98 -13.38 4.22
N ARG A 227 -19.18 -13.78 3.80
CA ARG A 227 -19.89 -14.94 4.36
C ARG A 227 -19.22 -16.31 4.08
N LYS A 228 -18.24 -16.39 3.17
CA LYS A 228 -17.61 -17.68 2.78
C LYS A 228 -16.33 -18.06 3.55
N CYS A 229 -15.75 -17.18 4.35
CA CYS A 229 -14.55 -17.50 5.16
C CYS A 229 -14.87 -18.11 6.53
N ARG A 230 -16.15 -18.36 6.85
CA ARG A 230 -16.58 -18.88 8.17
C ARG A 230 -16.69 -20.42 8.24
N ASN A 231 -16.42 -21.14 7.15
CA ASN A 231 -16.46 -22.61 7.15
C ASN A 231 -15.14 -23.19 6.64
N LEU A 232 -14.30 -23.64 7.57
CA LEU A 232 -13.41 -24.80 7.46
C LEU A 232 -13.11 -25.27 8.90
N PRO A 233 -12.88 -26.58 9.10
CA PRO A 233 -13.40 -27.42 10.20
C PRO A 233 -12.86 -27.11 11.60
#